data_AF-A0A968J0Y1-F1
#
_entry.id   AF-A0A968J0Y1-F1
#
_cell.length_a   1.000
_cell.length_b   1.000
_cell.length_c   1.000
_cell.angle_alpha   90.00
_cell.angle_beta   90.00
_cell.angle_gamma   90.00
#
_symmetry.space_group_name_H-M   'P 1'
#
loop_
_entity.id
_entity.type
_entity.pdbx_description
1 polymer ?
#
loop_
_entity_poly.entity_id
_entity_poly.type
_entity_poly.pdbx_seq_one_letter_code
_entity_poly.pdbx_strand_id
1 'polypeptide(L)'
;MTQSSLPTPTPLPLENGDCLSRLAGKVGNSRITADDYLEGAPELVVEIAASSASRDLHAKLRAYRRNGVQEYMVWKVLEQEIVWFHLQQGQYQVLTPDPCGILKSQVFPGLWLNPETLLVTDLSAVSQMAEAGINTPTHAEFRQQLT
;
A
#
# COMPACT_ATOMS: atom_id res chain seq x y z
N MET A 1 8.81 33.30 26.74
CA MET A 1 9.22 32.10 25.98
C MET A 1 7.99 31.59 25.26
N THR A 2 7.87 31.92 23.98
CA THR A 2 6.74 31.56 23.12
C THR A 2 6.82 30.06 22.84
N GLN A 3 5.84 29.29 23.33
CA GLN A 3 5.68 27.90 22.92
C GLN A 3 5.37 27.88 21.42
N SER A 4 6.32 27.38 20.63
CA SER A 4 6.13 27.09 19.22
C SER A 4 5.18 25.90 19.12
N SER A 5 3.88 26.17 18.96
CA SER A 5 2.91 25.15 18.60
C SER A 5 3.36 24.52 17.28
N LEU A 6 3.75 23.25 17.33
CA LEU A 6 3.97 22.45 16.13
C LEU A 6 2.69 22.49 15.29
N PRO A 7 2.79 22.64 13.96
CA PRO A 7 1.62 22.60 13.10
C PRO A 7 0.92 21.26 13.33
N THR A 8 -0.38 21.32 13.61
CA THR A 8 -1.24 20.13 13.68
C THR A 8 -1.06 19.38 12.36
N PRO A 9 -0.70 18.08 12.38
CA PRO A 9 -0.56 17.32 11.15
C PRO A 9 -1.85 17.48 10.35
N THR A 10 -1.73 17.85 9.08
CA THR A 10 -2.92 17.93 8.22
C THR A 10 -3.50 16.53 8.15
N PRO A 11 -4.75 16.31 8.58
CA PRO A 11 -5.34 14.98 8.55
C PRO A 11 -5.29 14.50 7.10
N LEU A 12 -4.67 13.36 6.92
CA LEU A 12 -4.65 12.69 5.64
C LEU A 12 -6.09 12.30 5.31
N PRO A 13 -6.56 12.48 4.06
CA PRO A 13 -7.83 11.90 3.62
C PRO A 13 -7.63 10.37 3.45
N LEU A 14 -7.34 9.69 4.55
CA LEU A 14 -7.23 8.24 4.64
C LEU A 14 -8.60 7.59 4.82
N GLU A 15 -9.65 8.38 5.05
CA GLU A 15 -11.02 7.91 5.31
C GLU A 15 -11.65 7.10 4.17
N ASN A 16 -11.00 7.00 3.01
CA ASN A 16 -11.60 6.42 1.79
C ASN A 16 -10.83 5.23 1.18
N GLY A 17 -9.77 4.73 1.84
CA GLY A 17 -9.12 3.49 1.43
C GLY A 17 -9.91 2.29 1.95
N ASP A 18 -10.12 1.26 1.13
CA ASP A 18 -10.85 0.05 1.57
C ASP A 18 -10.01 -0.83 2.50
N CYS A 19 -8.68 -0.77 2.33
CA CYS A 19 -7.74 -1.42 3.24
C CYS A 19 -6.44 -0.61 3.33
N LEU A 20 -5.82 -0.65 4.50
CA LEU A 20 -4.57 0.04 4.80
C LEU A 20 -3.65 -0.87 5.60
N SER A 21 -2.41 -0.99 5.16
CA SER A 21 -1.36 -1.75 5.84
C SER A 21 -0.26 -0.83 6.32
N ARG A 22 0.14 -1.02 7.58
CA ARG A 22 1.21 -0.26 8.22
C ARG A 22 2.29 -1.15 8.80
N LEU A 23 3.53 -0.67 8.75
CA LEU A 23 4.62 -1.22 9.55
C LEU A 23 4.63 -0.56 10.92
N ALA A 24 4.86 -1.37 11.95
CA ALA A 24 4.94 -0.90 13.32
C ALA A 24 6.40 -0.62 13.72
N GLY A 25 6.58 0.16 14.80
CA GLY A 25 7.90 0.44 15.35
C GLY A 25 8.69 1.47 14.54
N LYS A 26 10.02 1.37 14.58
CA LYS A 26 10.94 2.38 14.03
C LYS A 26 11.02 2.40 12.50
N VAL A 27 10.51 1.36 11.85
CA VAL A 27 10.59 1.17 10.39
C VAL A 27 9.32 1.63 9.67
N GLY A 28 8.26 1.96 10.42
CA GLY A 28 7.01 2.48 9.86
C GLY A 28 6.96 4.00 9.78
N ASN A 29 6.28 4.51 8.76
CA ASN A 29 6.03 5.93 8.51
C ASN A 29 4.76 6.44 9.20
N SER A 30 3.97 5.55 9.80
CA SER A 30 2.74 5.88 10.50
C SER A 30 2.68 5.33 11.92
N ARG A 31 1.89 5.98 12.78
CA ARG A 31 1.58 5.54 14.14
C ARG A 31 0.14 5.83 14.49
N ILE A 32 -0.42 5.01 15.37
CA ILE A 32 -1.73 5.26 15.98
C ILE A 32 -1.49 6.14 17.21
N THR A 33 -2.25 7.23 17.31
CA THR A 33 -2.21 8.16 18.43
C THR A 33 -3.00 7.62 19.62
N ALA A 34 -2.90 8.25 20.78
CA ALA A 34 -3.67 7.87 21.96
C ALA A 34 -5.19 8.03 21.76
N ASP A 35 -5.60 8.88 20.83
CA ASP A 35 -7.00 9.14 20.46
C ASP A 35 -7.45 8.28 19.26
N ASP A 36 -6.75 7.18 18.98
CA ASP A 36 -7.01 6.22 17.89
C ASP A 36 -6.95 6.78 16.45
N TYR A 37 -6.39 7.99 16.25
CA TYR A 37 -6.13 8.53 14.92
C TYR A 37 -4.82 8.01 14.33
N LEU A 38 -4.81 7.80 13.01
CA LEU A 38 -3.57 7.53 12.26
C LEU A 38 -2.83 8.83 11.96
N GLU A 39 -1.58 8.90 12.41
CA GLU A 39 -0.65 9.97 12.04
C GLU A 39 0.51 9.43 11.20
N GLY A 40 0.85 10.16 10.13
CA GLY A 40 1.88 9.75 9.17
C GLY A 40 1.30 8.89 8.03
N ALA A 41 2.09 8.71 6.98
CA ALA A 41 1.63 7.97 5.81
C ALA A 41 1.75 6.45 6.03
N PRO A 42 0.71 5.67 5.72
CA PRO A 42 0.84 4.22 5.67
C PRO A 42 1.80 3.78 4.56
N GLU A 43 2.29 2.56 4.71
CA GLU A 43 3.13 1.90 3.73
C GLU A 43 2.35 1.48 2.50
N LEU A 44 1.13 0.95 2.66
CA LEU A 44 0.26 0.52 1.56
C LEU A 44 -1.18 0.97 1.80
N VAL A 45 -1.79 1.54 0.77
CA VAL A 45 -3.24 1.80 0.67
C VAL A 45 -3.81 0.97 -0.47
N VAL A 46 -4.96 0.34 -0.24
CA VAL A 46 -5.69 -0.46 -1.25
C VAL A 46 -7.09 0.10 -1.42
N GLU A 47 -7.51 0.24 -2.68
CA GLU A 47 -8.87 0.66 -3.05
C GLU A 47 -9.51 -0.29 -4.07
N ILE A 48 -10.81 -0.50 -3.92
CA ILE A 48 -11.70 -1.26 -4.79
C ILE A 48 -12.63 -0.25 -5.48
N ALA A 49 -12.31 0.07 -6.73
CA ALA A 49 -13.06 1.02 -7.54
C ALA A 49 -14.09 0.27 -8.40
N ALA A 50 -15.38 0.50 -8.13
CA ALA A 50 -16.48 -0.02 -8.93
C ALA A 50 -16.77 0.78 -10.20
N SER A 51 -16.08 1.90 -10.46
CA SER A 51 -16.16 2.60 -11.75
C SER A 51 -14.88 3.38 -12.01
N SER A 52 -14.57 3.62 -13.28
CA SER A 52 -13.55 4.55 -13.76
C SER A 52 -13.88 6.02 -13.48
N ALA A 53 -14.38 6.36 -12.28
CA ALA A 53 -14.39 7.72 -11.75
C ALA A 53 -12.94 8.21 -11.58
N SER A 54 -12.26 8.37 -12.70
CA SER A 54 -10.87 8.74 -12.88
C SER A 54 -10.59 10.05 -12.17
N ARG A 55 -11.58 10.94 -12.08
CA ARG A 55 -11.48 12.20 -11.34
C ARG A 55 -11.14 12.02 -9.87
N ASP A 56 -11.76 11.04 -9.19
CA ASP A 56 -11.47 10.75 -7.78
C ASP A 56 -10.10 10.06 -7.65
N LEU A 57 -9.83 9.07 -8.51
CA LEU A 57 -8.56 8.35 -8.54
C LEU A 57 -7.35 9.30 -8.72
N HIS A 58 -7.45 10.28 -9.62
CA HIS A 58 -6.37 11.26 -9.81
C HIS A 58 -6.19 12.18 -8.59
N ALA A 59 -7.27 12.53 -7.89
CA ALA A 59 -7.18 13.34 -6.68
C ALA A 59 -6.50 12.57 -5.54
N LYS A 60 -6.91 11.32 -5.33
CA LYS A 60 -6.33 10.42 -4.32
C LYS A 60 -4.88 10.08 -4.61
N LEU A 61 -4.54 9.72 -5.85
CA LEU A 61 -3.17 9.45 -6.27
C LEU A 61 -2.25 10.66 -6.00
N ARG A 62 -2.71 11.89 -6.28
CA ARG A 62 -1.95 13.11 -5.93
C ARG A 62 -1.83 13.30 -4.42
N ALA A 63 -2.89 13.04 -3.66
CA ALA A 63 -2.90 13.18 -2.20
C ALA A 63 -1.95 12.17 -1.54
N TYR A 64 -2.05 10.88 -1.88
CA TYR A 64 -1.18 9.82 -1.37
C TYR A 64 0.28 10.07 -1.72
N ARG A 65 0.57 10.48 -2.96
CA ARG A 65 1.92 10.87 -3.39
C ARG A 65 2.50 12.01 -2.57
N ARG A 66 1.73 13.09 -2.39
CA ARG A 66 2.17 14.28 -1.63
C ARG A 66 2.44 13.96 -0.17
N ASN A 67 1.72 12.99 0.37
CA ASN A 67 1.83 12.59 1.76
C ASN A 67 2.85 11.47 1.99
N GLY A 68 3.42 10.88 0.94
CA GLY A 68 4.48 9.89 1.06
C GLY A 68 4.00 8.46 1.29
N VAL A 69 2.77 8.12 0.90
CA VAL A 69 2.30 6.72 0.89
C VAL A 69 3.19 5.93 -0.07
N GLN A 70 3.86 4.90 0.45
CA GLN A 70 4.92 4.22 -0.30
C GLN A 70 4.35 3.36 -1.43
N GLU A 71 3.22 2.71 -1.20
CA GLU A 71 2.52 1.89 -2.20
C GLU A 71 1.02 2.17 -2.22
N TYR A 72 0.44 2.17 -3.42
CA TYR A 72 -0.98 2.38 -3.62
C TYR A 72 -1.50 1.39 -4.64
N MET A 73 -2.46 0.54 -4.27
CA MET A 73 -3.05 -0.47 -5.14
C MET A 73 -4.52 -0.14 -5.39
N VAL A 74 -4.95 -0.28 -6.65
CA VAL A 74 -6.33 -0.04 -7.07
C VAL A 74 -6.82 -1.24 -7.85
N TRP A 75 -7.84 -1.91 -7.31
CA TRP A 75 -8.62 -2.90 -8.03
C TRP A 75 -9.79 -2.21 -8.72
N LYS A 76 -9.69 -2.10 -10.05
CA LYS A 76 -10.77 -1.60 -10.91
C LYS A 76 -11.68 -2.75 -11.30
N VAL A 77 -12.80 -2.89 -10.59
CA VAL A 77 -13.66 -4.08 -10.66
C VAL A 77 -14.31 -4.23 -12.04
N LEU A 78 -14.82 -3.15 -12.63
CA LEU A 78 -15.48 -3.21 -13.94
C LEU A 78 -14.50 -3.42 -15.08
N GLU A 79 -13.29 -2.87 -14.95
CA GLU A 79 -12.23 -2.99 -15.93
C GLU A 79 -11.44 -4.30 -15.80
N GLN A 80 -11.73 -5.11 -14.77
CA GLN A 80 -10.99 -6.33 -14.43
C GLN A 80 -9.46 -6.10 -14.42
N GLU A 81 -9.05 -5.01 -13.77
CA GLU A 81 -7.66 -4.57 -13.76
C GLU A 81 -7.21 -4.26 -12.33
N ILE A 82 -5.99 -4.69 -11.99
CA ILE A 82 -5.30 -4.29 -10.76
C ILE A 82 -4.12 -3.42 -11.16
N VAL A 83 -4.08 -2.19 -10.67
CA VAL A 83 -2.96 -1.26 -10.85
C VAL A 83 -2.30 -1.03 -9.51
N TRP A 84 -1.00 -1.30 -9.43
CA TRP A 84 -0.25 -1.13 -8.20
C TRP A 84 0.89 -0.15 -8.44
N PHE A 85 0.91 0.95 -7.69
CA PHE A 85 1.91 1.99 -7.74
C PHE A 85 2.91 1.85 -6.58
N HIS A 86 4.19 2.12 -6.84
CA HIS A 86 5.20 2.34 -5.81
C HIS A 86 5.80 3.75 -5.95
N LEU A 87 6.06 4.39 -4.81
CA LEU A 87 6.62 5.73 -4.75
C LEU A 87 8.15 5.64 -4.88
N GLN A 88 8.69 6.24 -5.94
CA GLN A 88 10.13 6.34 -6.14
C GLN A 88 10.48 7.78 -6.48
N GLN A 89 11.40 8.37 -5.70
CA GLN A 89 11.87 9.75 -5.90
C GLN A 89 10.73 10.80 -6.01
N GLY A 90 9.66 10.63 -5.21
CA GLY A 90 8.52 11.55 -5.18
C GLY A 90 7.52 11.37 -6.34
N GLN A 91 7.67 10.33 -7.15
CA GLN A 91 6.78 9.99 -8.24
C GLN A 91 6.27 8.55 -8.11
N TYR A 92 4.99 8.34 -8.44
CA TYR A 92 4.45 7.00 -8.51
C TYR A 92 4.82 6.34 -9.83
N GLN A 93 5.32 5.12 -9.76
CA GLN A 93 5.56 4.24 -10.88
C GLN A 93 4.70 2.99 -10.74
N VAL A 94 4.20 2.47 -11.86
CA VAL A 94 3.38 1.25 -11.87
C VAL A 94 4.32 0.06 -11.72
N LEU A 95 4.03 -0.82 -10.75
CA LEU A 95 4.70 -2.11 -10.63
C LEU A 95 4.32 -2.98 -11.82
N THR A 96 5.34 -3.43 -12.53
CA THR A 96 5.19 -4.39 -13.62
C THR A 96 5.38 -5.81 -13.06
N PRO A 97 4.54 -6.78 -13.45
CA PRO A 97 4.75 -8.17 -13.08
C PRO A 97 6.10 -8.69 -13.55
N ASP A 98 6.67 -9.63 -12.79
CA ASP A 98 7.85 -10.36 -13.23
C ASP A 98 7.52 -11.34 -14.39
N PRO A 99 8.49 -12.06 -14.96
CA PRO A 99 8.22 -13.02 -16.04
C PRO A 99 7.24 -14.16 -15.68
N CYS A 100 6.95 -14.37 -14.40
CA CYS A 100 5.96 -15.33 -13.92
C CYS A 100 4.57 -14.69 -13.71
N GLY A 101 4.38 -13.42 -14.06
CA GLY A 101 3.13 -12.69 -13.87
C GLY A 101 2.89 -12.23 -12.43
N ILE A 102 3.93 -12.17 -11.59
CA ILE A 102 3.79 -11.85 -10.16
C ILE A 102 4.15 -10.39 -9.91
N LEU A 103 3.22 -9.64 -9.30
CA LEU A 103 3.49 -8.33 -8.69
C LEU A 103 4.08 -8.54 -7.30
N LYS A 104 5.17 -7.84 -6.99
CA LYS A 104 5.88 -7.94 -5.70
C LYS A 104 6.00 -6.56 -5.08
N SER A 105 5.52 -6.44 -3.85
CA SER A 105 5.71 -5.23 -3.04
C SER A 105 7.20 -4.92 -2.86
N GLN A 106 7.54 -3.64 -2.94
CA GLN A 106 8.86 -3.09 -2.64
C GLN A 106 9.02 -2.78 -1.14
N VAL A 107 7.91 -2.57 -0.43
CA VAL A 107 7.88 -2.18 0.99
C VAL A 107 7.65 -3.39 1.90
N PHE A 108 6.90 -4.38 1.44
CA PHE A 108 6.58 -5.60 2.16
C PHE A 108 7.22 -6.80 1.45
N PRO A 109 8.52 -7.09 1.66
CA PRO A 109 9.13 -8.30 1.14
C PRO A 109 8.30 -9.54 1.49
N GLY A 110 7.92 -10.31 0.48
CA GLY A 110 7.04 -11.48 0.61
C GLY A 110 5.55 -11.23 0.37
N LEU A 111 5.10 -9.97 0.24
CA LEU A 111 3.77 -9.66 -0.27
C LEU A 111 3.78 -9.77 -1.80
N TRP A 112 3.35 -10.92 -2.29
CA TRP A 112 3.31 -11.27 -3.71
C TRP A 112 1.87 -11.51 -4.15
N LEU A 113 1.50 -10.96 -5.30
CA LEU A 113 0.16 -11.07 -5.87
C LEU A 113 0.27 -11.45 -7.34
N ASN A 114 -0.55 -12.40 -7.79
CA ASN A 114 -0.78 -12.62 -9.21
C ASN A 114 -2.13 -11.94 -9.57
N PRO A 115 -2.13 -10.91 -10.43
CA PRO A 115 -3.35 -10.20 -10.80
C PRO A 115 -4.41 -11.10 -11.41
N GLU A 116 -4.02 -12.07 -12.24
CA GLU A 116 -4.96 -12.95 -12.93
C GLU A 116 -5.72 -13.83 -11.93
N THR A 117 -5.03 -14.40 -10.94
CA THR A 117 -5.66 -15.26 -9.93
C THR A 117 -6.55 -14.46 -8.96
N LEU A 118 -6.16 -13.22 -8.64
CA LEU A 118 -6.98 -12.31 -7.83
C LEU A 118 -8.28 -11.94 -8.55
N LEU A 119 -8.20 -11.60 -9.85
CA LEU A 119 -9.34 -11.18 -10.64
C LEU A 119 -10.40 -12.28 -10.81
N VAL A 120 -9.98 -13.54 -10.88
CA VAL A 120 -10.89 -14.70 -10.91
C VAL A 120 -11.23 -15.25 -9.52
N THR A 121 -10.76 -14.60 -8.45
CA THR A 121 -10.98 -15.00 -7.06
C THR A 121 -10.56 -16.44 -6.74
N ASP A 122 -9.48 -16.93 -7.37
CA ASP A 122 -8.87 -18.22 -7.01
C ASP A 122 -8.11 -18.07 -5.68
N LEU A 123 -8.86 -18.18 -4.58
CA LEU A 123 -8.32 -18.03 -3.23
C LEU A 123 -7.23 -19.06 -2.92
N SER A 124 -7.29 -20.26 -3.51
CA SER A 124 -6.25 -21.27 -3.32
C SER A 124 -4.93 -20.83 -3.93
N ALA A 125 -4.96 -20.34 -5.18
CA ALA A 125 -3.77 -19.82 -5.84
C ALA A 125 -3.23 -18.56 -5.15
N VAL A 126 -4.12 -17.68 -4.67
CA VAL A 126 -3.73 -16.49 -3.89
C VAL A 126 -3.04 -16.88 -2.59
N SER A 127 -3.59 -17.84 -1.84
CA SER A 127 -2.96 -18.33 -0.61
C SER A 127 -1.60 -18.98 -0.87
N GLN A 128 -1.48 -19.83 -1.90
CA GLN A 128 -0.20 -20.44 -2.28
C GLN A 128 0.86 -19.38 -2.65
N MET A 129 0.46 -18.32 -3.35
CA MET A 129 1.36 -17.22 -3.69
C MET A 129 1.84 -16.47 -2.45
N ALA A 130 0.92 -16.18 -1.52
CA ALA A 130 1.26 -15.54 -0.25
C ALA A 130 2.22 -16.42 0.57
N GLU A 131 1.96 -17.72 0.66
CA GLU A 131 2.85 -18.68 1.32
C GLU A 131 4.23 -18.73 0.67
N ALA A 132 4.31 -18.74 -0.66
CA ALA A 132 5.58 -18.72 -1.38
C ALA A 132 6.39 -17.45 -1.06
N GLY A 133 5.73 -16.30 -1.01
CA GLY A 133 6.38 -15.02 -0.71
C GLY A 133 6.92 -14.92 0.72
N ILE A 134 6.12 -15.31 1.72
CA ILE A 134 6.56 -15.24 3.13
C ILE A 134 7.62 -16.28 3.49
N ASN A 135 7.74 -17.36 2.71
CA ASN A 135 8.76 -18.39 2.91
C ASN A 135 10.12 -18.05 2.25
N THR A 136 10.31 -16.81 1.77
CA THR A 136 11.58 -16.38 1.19
C THR A 136 12.59 -15.91 2.26
N PRO A 137 13.90 -16.03 1.98
CA PRO A 137 14.95 -15.46 2.84
C PRO A 137 14.79 -13.95 3.05
N THR A 138 14.42 -13.20 2.00
CA THR A 138 14.20 -11.76 2.08
C THR A 138 13.08 -11.39 3.05
N HIS A 139 11.99 -12.17 3.08
CA HIS A 139 10.94 -11.96 4.09
C HIS A 139 11.44 -12.29 5.51
N ALA A 140 12.24 -13.35 5.67
CA ALA A 140 12.82 -13.70 6.98
C ALA A 140 13.74 -12.59 7.51
N GLU A 141 14.58 -12.00 6.66
CA GLU A 141 15.41 -10.84 6.99
C GLU A 141 14.57 -9.62 7.33
N PHE A 142 13.51 -9.35 6.55
CA PHE A 142 12.57 -8.26 6.81
C PHE A 142 11.93 -8.38 8.19
N ARG A 143 11.49 -9.58 8.58
CA ARG A 143 10.92 -9.82 9.92
C ARG A 143 11.86 -9.48 11.06
N GLN A 144 13.17 -9.71 10.89
CA GLN A 144 14.16 -9.35 11.91
C GLN A 144 14.28 -7.84 12.11
N GLN A 145 13.95 -7.04 11.09
CA GLN A 145 13.96 -5.58 11.15
C GLN A 145 12.72 -4.99 11.84
N LEU A 146 11.66 -5.80 12.02
CA LEU A 146 10.41 -5.38 12.67
C LEU A 146 10.46 -5.54 14.21
N THR A 147 11.53 -6.12 14.76
CA THR A 147 11.72 -6.42 16.19
C THR A 147 12.63 -5.39 16.84
#